data_AF-A0A6L8I7B0-F1
#
_entry.id   AF-A0A6L8I7B0-F1
#
_cell.length_a   1.000
_cell.length_b   1.000
_cell.length_c   1.000
_cell.angle_alpha   90.00
_cell.angle_beta   90.00
_cell.angle_gamma   90.00
#
_symmetry.space_group_name_H-M   'P 1'
#
loop_
_entity.id
_entity.type
_entity.pdbx_description
1 polymer ?
#
loop_
_entity_poly.entity_id
_entity_poly.type
_entity_poly.pdbx_seq_one_letter_code
_entity_poly.pdbx_strand_id
1 'polypeptide(L)'
;MLSLGRIEVFTGAKERHGDKALRIDLVEQNLDYAPVLELAADRWEELEAAMGRSAVSRLNRRSDGTARFWEAIAPYAGRSSRLRTRFLECCAEDSTEFQASGLTALSRLRAGSSLLLDRCKRVLARDFNEQVHCPLDAAQATIVVSKLLAAQLDEDSSAVEAIVEASDSLRSQGAALVGLASRWPDHGIVVREYSGLLEGRPGPGLPVCVRPWLLSAQGTREHVVRAFAQFVTRRASSPWDFPKDALGAFGARLEREPEFEEALAELALERDEPSIRASAVRLLASMSATQGQDLAREQLDAEDQRSRPPRFARDILSNRIRLARDLMREALRASGGQVGRIQETCGARVMRPLARNRGR
;
A
#
# COMPACT_ATOMS: atom_id res chain seq x y z
N MET A 1 34.07 -8.71 -0.66
CA MET A 1 34.80 -10.00 -0.48
C MET A 1 34.46 -10.69 0.85
N LEU A 2 34.49 -10.00 2.00
CA LEU A 2 33.91 -10.52 3.27
C LEU A 2 32.44 -10.93 3.13
N SER A 3 31.62 -10.12 2.46
CA SER A 3 30.19 -10.35 2.20
C SER A 3 29.88 -11.54 1.27
N LEU A 4 30.85 -12.03 0.50
CA LEU A 4 30.65 -13.05 -0.55
C LEU A 4 31.14 -14.45 -0.14
N GLY A 5 31.30 -14.72 1.17
CA GLY A 5 31.66 -16.06 1.66
C GLY A 5 33.16 -16.41 1.58
N ARG A 6 34.02 -15.49 1.16
CA ARG A 6 35.48 -15.67 1.22
C ARG A 6 36.07 -15.26 2.58
N ILE A 7 35.52 -15.80 3.67
CA ILE A 7 36.03 -15.52 5.03
C ILE A 7 37.47 -16.03 5.21
N GLU A 8 37.86 -17.02 4.41
CA GLU A 8 39.20 -17.60 4.32
C GLU A 8 40.30 -16.58 3.97
N VAL A 9 39.93 -15.49 3.28
CA VAL A 9 40.87 -14.41 2.91
C VAL A 9 41.09 -13.43 4.08
N PHE A 10 40.28 -13.52 5.14
CA PHE A 10 40.30 -12.61 6.29
C PHE A 10 40.50 -13.42 7.58
N THR A 11 41.74 -13.82 7.84
CA THR A 11 42.17 -14.66 8.98
C THR A 11 41.64 -14.17 10.33
N GLY A 12 41.73 -12.87 10.62
CA GLY A 12 41.22 -12.31 11.89
C GLY A 12 39.69 -12.29 12.04
N ALA A 13 38.94 -12.42 10.95
CA ALA A 13 37.49 -12.60 10.97
C ALA A 13 37.10 -14.09 11.06
N LYS A 14 37.89 -14.96 10.43
CA LYS A 14 37.76 -16.43 10.53
C LYS A 14 37.97 -16.92 11.96
N GLU A 15 38.95 -16.39 12.67
CA GLU A 15 39.19 -16.71 14.09
C GLU A 15 38.02 -16.33 15.01
N ARG A 16 37.32 -15.22 14.71
CA ARG A 16 36.20 -14.73 15.52
C ARG A 16 34.85 -15.36 15.19
N HIS A 17 34.64 -15.83 13.95
CA HIS A 17 33.34 -16.29 13.47
C HIS A 17 33.32 -17.74 12.97
N GLY A 18 34.47 -18.40 12.89
CA GLY A 18 34.64 -19.74 12.30
C GLY A 18 34.39 -19.75 10.80
N ASP A 19 34.10 -20.94 10.24
CA ASP A 19 33.71 -21.11 8.83
C ASP A 19 32.25 -20.73 8.53
N LYS A 20 31.57 -20.06 9.47
CA LYS A 20 30.18 -19.63 9.28
C LYS A 20 30.15 -18.47 8.30
N ALA A 21 29.36 -18.61 7.24
CA ALA A 21 29.19 -17.56 6.25
C ALA A 21 28.66 -16.28 6.92
N LEU A 22 29.28 -15.14 6.60
CA LEU A 22 28.86 -13.84 7.12
C LEU A 22 27.42 -13.56 6.73
N ARG A 23 26.62 -13.20 7.73
CA ARG A 23 25.24 -12.75 7.57
C ARG A 23 25.24 -11.25 7.25
N ILE A 24 24.40 -10.86 6.31
CA ILE A 24 24.19 -9.47 5.92
C ILE A 24 22.77 -9.15 6.31
N ASP A 25 22.60 -8.26 7.29
CA ASP A 25 21.27 -7.84 7.70
C ASP A 25 20.75 -6.83 6.67
N LEU A 26 19.81 -7.27 5.83
CA LEU A 26 19.13 -6.41 4.87
C LEU A 26 17.78 -5.89 5.39
N VAL A 27 17.38 -6.28 6.61
CA VAL A 27 16.02 -6.04 7.14
C VAL A 27 16.13 -5.52 8.58
N GLU A 28 16.48 -4.25 8.72
CA GLU A 28 16.51 -3.55 10.01
C GLU A 28 15.29 -2.63 10.17
N GLN A 29 14.69 -2.60 11.37
CA GLN A 29 13.37 -2.00 11.63
C GLN A 29 13.24 -0.49 11.35
N ASN A 30 14.35 0.23 11.14
CA ASN A 30 14.37 1.70 11.11
C ASN A 30 15.07 2.31 9.88
N LEU A 31 15.41 1.52 8.86
CA LEU A 31 16.13 2.00 7.67
C LEU A 31 15.42 1.58 6.37
N ASP A 32 15.24 2.54 5.47
CA ASP A 32 14.68 2.30 4.14
C ASP A 32 15.72 1.62 3.24
N TYR A 33 15.75 0.29 3.28
CA TYR A 33 16.60 -0.53 2.41
C TYR A 33 15.98 -0.79 1.04
N ALA A 34 14.90 -0.10 0.65
CA ALA A 34 14.21 -0.36 -0.62
C ALA A 34 15.16 -0.44 -1.82
N PRO A 35 16.09 0.51 -2.07
CA PRO A 35 17.01 0.42 -3.21
C PRO A 35 17.96 -0.79 -3.15
N VAL A 36 18.34 -1.22 -1.94
CA VAL A 36 19.23 -2.36 -1.73
C VAL A 36 18.47 -3.67 -1.97
N LEU A 37 17.24 -3.77 -1.48
CA LEU A 37 16.36 -4.93 -1.71
C LEU A 37 15.98 -5.05 -3.19
N GLU A 38 15.73 -3.93 -3.86
CA GLU A 38 15.48 -3.87 -5.30
C GLU A 38 16.70 -4.35 -6.09
N LEU A 39 17.90 -3.84 -5.78
CA LEU A 39 19.14 -4.29 -6.42
C LEU A 39 19.42 -5.78 -6.15
N ALA A 40 19.17 -6.24 -4.91
CA ALA A 40 19.35 -7.64 -4.55
C ALA A 40 18.37 -8.55 -5.31
N ALA A 41 17.13 -8.10 -5.52
CA ALA A 41 16.15 -8.84 -6.31
C ALA A 41 16.53 -8.89 -7.80
N ASP A 42 17.00 -7.78 -8.37
CA ASP A 42 17.49 -7.72 -9.76
C ASP A 42 18.70 -8.63 -9.98
N ARG A 43 19.56 -8.78 -8.97
CA ARG A 43 20.78 -9.58 -9.00
C ARG A 43 20.66 -10.93 -8.27
N TRP A 44 19.44 -11.42 -8.08
CA TRP A 44 19.21 -12.60 -7.22
C TRP A 44 19.96 -13.85 -7.69
N GLU A 45 20.05 -14.08 -9.00
CA GLU A 45 20.76 -15.24 -9.55
C GLU A 45 22.27 -15.20 -9.24
N GLU A 46 22.89 -14.02 -9.34
CA GLU A 46 24.30 -13.81 -8.97
C GLU A 46 24.50 -14.00 -7.47
N LEU A 47 23.57 -13.49 -6.66
CA LEU A 47 23.58 -13.64 -5.20
C LEU A 47 23.44 -15.11 -4.78
N GLU A 48 22.51 -15.86 -5.37
CA GLU A 48 22.32 -17.27 -5.06
C GLU A 48 23.50 -18.12 -5.58
N ALA A 49 24.09 -17.78 -6.73
CA ALA A 49 25.30 -18.43 -7.21
C ALA A 49 26.50 -18.21 -6.26
N ALA A 50 26.65 -16.99 -5.73
CA ALA A 50 27.73 -16.65 -4.80
C ALA A 50 27.50 -17.19 -3.37
N MET A 51 26.25 -17.29 -2.92
CA MET A 51 25.90 -17.68 -1.54
C MET A 51 25.38 -19.11 -1.39
N GLY A 52 25.15 -19.80 -2.52
CA GLY A 52 24.56 -21.13 -2.58
C GLY A 52 23.13 -21.17 -2.01
N ARG A 53 22.70 -22.37 -1.61
CA ARG A 53 21.36 -22.62 -1.03
C ARG A 53 21.09 -21.88 0.29
N SER A 54 22.10 -21.21 0.86
CA SER A 54 22.01 -20.44 2.10
C SER A 54 21.73 -18.95 1.89
N ALA A 55 21.50 -18.49 0.65
CA ALA A 55 21.31 -17.07 0.34
C ALA A 55 20.26 -16.40 1.24
N VAL A 56 19.07 -16.98 1.34
CA VAL A 56 17.97 -16.46 2.18
C VAL A 56 18.35 -16.42 3.66
N SER A 57 18.93 -17.49 4.20
CA SER A 57 19.31 -17.55 5.62
C SER A 57 20.49 -16.65 5.97
N ARG A 58 21.31 -16.28 4.98
CA ARG A 58 22.42 -15.33 5.14
C ARG A 58 21.98 -13.87 5.06
N LEU A 59 20.93 -13.58 4.29
CA LEU A 59 20.37 -12.24 4.14
C LEU A 59 19.29 -11.91 5.19
N ASN A 60 18.95 -12.86 6.05
CA ASN A 60 17.98 -12.71 7.12
C ASN A 60 18.63 -12.31 8.46
N ARG A 61 17.85 -11.65 9.32
CA ARG A 61 18.25 -11.23 10.66
C ARG A 61 18.55 -12.42 11.58
N ARG A 62 19.37 -12.20 12.63
CA ARG A 62 19.62 -13.21 13.68
C ARG A 62 18.28 -13.64 14.33
N SER A 63 18.11 -14.97 14.44
CA SER A 63 17.10 -15.73 15.21
C SER A 63 15.64 -15.78 14.75
N ASP A 64 15.23 -15.09 13.69
CA ASP A 64 13.87 -15.23 13.17
C ASP A 64 13.80 -16.16 11.97
N GLY A 65 12.67 -16.86 11.79
CA GLY A 65 12.38 -17.61 10.57
C GLY A 65 12.52 -16.74 9.31
N THR A 66 12.52 -17.36 8.13
CA THR A 66 12.71 -16.66 6.84
C THR A 66 11.55 -15.74 6.45
N ALA A 67 10.43 -15.78 7.18
CA ALA A 67 9.24 -14.99 6.91
C ALA A 67 9.52 -13.48 6.82
N ARG A 68 10.33 -12.91 7.73
CA ARG A 68 10.68 -11.48 7.71
C ARG A 68 11.46 -11.07 6.46
N PHE A 69 12.41 -11.90 6.04
CA PHE A 69 13.14 -11.69 4.79
C PHE A 69 12.17 -11.70 3.60
N TRP A 70 11.29 -12.69 3.55
CA TRP A 70 10.34 -12.83 2.46
C TRP A 70 9.34 -11.68 2.41
N GLU A 71 8.88 -11.19 3.55
CA GLU A 71 8.01 -10.02 3.66
C GLU A 71 8.70 -8.75 3.13
N ALA A 72 9.98 -8.56 3.47
CA ALA A 72 10.76 -7.40 3.02
C ALA A 72 11.05 -7.43 1.51
N ILE A 73 11.37 -8.59 0.94
CA ILE A 73 11.71 -8.72 -0.49
C ILE A 73 10.48 -8.94 -1.38
N ALA A 74 9.32 -9.29 -0.81
CA ALA A 74 8.07 -9.56 -1.53
C ALA A 74 7.71 -8.48 -2.57
N PRO A 75 7.83 -7.16 -2.31
CA PRO A 75 7.56 -6.13 -3.32
C PRO A 75 8.33 -6.33 -4.64
N TYR A 76 9.50 -6.96 -4.58
CA TYR A 76 10.44 -7.17 -5.68
C TYR A 76 10.54 -8.64 -6.14
N ALA A 77 9.75 -9.55 -5.58
CA ALA A 77 9.85 -10.99 -5.85
C ALA A 77 9.72 -11.35 -7.35
N GLY A 78 9.03 -10.52 -8.14
CA GLY A 78 8.86 -10.72 -9.58
C GLY A 78 10.04 -10.31 -10.46
N ARG A 79 11.09 -9.70 -9.91
CA ARG A 79 12.18 -9.10 -10.71
C ARG A 79 13.23 -10.07 -11.24
N SER A 80 13.34 -11.24 -10.60
CA SER A 80 14.15 -12.36 -11.08
C SER A 80 13.28 -13.59 -11.20
N SER A 81 13.45 -14.34 -12.29
CA SER A 81 12.73 -15.61 -12.51
C SER A 81 12.97 -16.58 -11.35
N ARG A 82 14.21 -16.65 -10.88
CA ARG A 82 14.64 -17.52 -9.79
C ARG A 82 14.10 -17.06 -8.45
N LEU A 83 14.13 -15.76 -8.15
CA LEU A 83 13.54 -15.21 -6.94
C LEU A 83 12.03 -15.45 -6.89
N ARG A 84 11.33 -15.25 -8.02
CA ARG A 84 9.90 -15.52 -8.15
C ARG A 84 9.57 -16.96 -7.79
N THR A 85 10.32 -17.92 -8.33
CA THR A 85 10.09 -19.35 -8.03
C THR A 85 10.30 -19.63 -6.55
N ARG A 86 11.40 -19.15 -5.94
CA ARG A 86 11.67 -19.33 -4.51
C ARG A 86 10.61 -18.71 -3.61
N PHE A 87 10.13 -17.52 -3.97
CA PHE A 87 9.06 -16.86 -3.24
C PHE A 87 7.77 -17.67 -3.29
N LEU A 88 7.39 -18.18 -4.46
CA LEU A 88 6.19 -19.01 -4.62
C LEU A 88 6.30 -20.37 -3.92
N GLU A 89 7.48 -20.99 -3.92
CA GLU A 89 7.78 -22.18 -3.11
C GLU A 89 7.53 -21.88 -1.62
N CYS A 90 8.05 -20.76 -1.12
CA CYS A 90 7.84 -20.35 0.27
C CYS A 90 6.37 -20.02 0.58
N CYS A 91 5.63 -19.40 -0.36
CA CYS A 91 4.19 -19.19 -0.22
C CYS A 91 3.39 -20.49 -0.14
N ALA A 92 3.88 -21.58 -0.71
CA ALA A 92 3.22 -22.88 -0.61
C ALA A 92 3.50 -23.59 0.73
N GLU A 93 4.53 -23.20 1.49
CA GLU A 93 4.86 -23.81 2.78
C GLU A 93 3.87 -23.40 3.87
N ASP A 94 3.24 -24.37 4.54
CA ASP A 94 2.23 -24.11 5.57
C ASP A 94 2.75 -23.34 6.78
N SER A 95 4.03 -23.49 7.11
CA SER A 95 4.69 -22.82 8.24
C SER A 95 5.00 -21.35 8.00
N THR A 96 4.90 -20.86 6.77
CA THR A 96 5.23 -19.46 6.46
C THR A 96 4.00 -18.57 6.61
N GLU A 97 4.11 -17.61 7.52
CA GLU A 97 3.12 -16.56 7.72
C GLU A 97 3.56 -15.29 7.00
N PHE A 98 2.72 -14.83 6.07
CA PHE A 98 2.93 -13.57 5.36
C PHE A 98 2.06 -12.47 5.95
N GLN A 99 2.58 -11.24 5.91
CA GLN A 99 1.80 -10.04 6.20
C GLN A 99 1.34 -9.42 4.86
N ALA A 100 1.00 -8.13 4.89
CA ALA A 100 0.41 -7.40 3.77
C ALA A 100 1.27 -7.41 2.49
N SER A 101 2.59 -7.26 2.58
CA SER A 101 3.49 -7.17 1.43
C SER A 101 3.64 -8.51 0.73
N GLY A 102 3.80 -9.60 1.49
CA GLY A 102 3.83 -10.97 0.99
C GLY A 102 2.58 -11.32 0.20
N LEU A 103 1.40 -11.05 0.78
CA LEU A 103 0.11 -11.35 0.15
C LEU A 103 -0.15 -10.48 -1.09
N THR A 104 0.25 -9.20 -1.04
CA THR A 104 0.20 -8.30 -2.20
C THR A 104 1.14 -8.76 -3.32
N ALA A 105 2.30 -9.34 -3.00
CA ALA A 105 3.17 -9.93 -4.00
C ALA A 105 2.59 -11.22 -4.59
N LEU A 106 2.04 -12.09 -3.74
CA LEU A 106 1.38 -13.31 -4.19
C LEU A 106 0.22 -13.01 -5.13
N SER A 107 -0.63 -12.03 -4.80
CA SER A 107 -1.77 -11.64 -5.64
C SER A 107 -1.36 -11.07 -6.99
N ARG A 108 -0.18 -10.44 -7.09
CA ARG A 108 0.39 -9.99 -8.37
C ARG A 108 0.99 -11.15 -9.18
N LEU A 109 1.65 -12.10 -8.52
CA LEU A 109 2.37 -13.20 -9.18
C LEU A 109 1.49 -14.40 -9.55
N ARG A 110 0.37 -14.58 -8.83
CA ARG A 110 -0.61 -15.68 -8.91
C ARG A 110 -2.03 -15.18 -8.58
N ALA A 111 -2.49 -14.18 -9.33
CA ALA A 111 -3.83 -13.61 -9.19
C ALA A 111 -4.93 -14.69 -9.29
N GLY A 112 -5.96 -14.59 -8.44
CA GLY A 112 -7.12 -15.50 -8.44
C GLY A 112 -6.80 -16.98 -8.16
N SER A 113 -5.59 -17.31 -7.68
CA SER A 113 -5.20 -18.70 -7.44
C SER A 113 -5.80 -19.27 -6.14
N SER A 114 -5.98 -20.59 -6.09
CA SER A 114 -6.40 -21.30 -4.86
C SER A 114 -5.40 -21.11 -3.71
N LEU A 115 -4.10 -20.99 -4.02
CA LEU A 115 -3.06 -20.68 -3.04
C LEU A 115 -3.28 -19.30 -2.42
N LEU A 116 -3.62 -18.30 -3.24
CA LEU A 116 -3.95 -16.96 -2.73
C LEU A 116 -5.20 -17.01 -1.85
N LEU A 117 -6.26 -17.69 -2.30
CA LEU A 117 -7.49 -17.85 -1.53
C LEU A 117 -7.24 -18.48 -0.15
N ASP A 118 -6.51 -19.61 -0.10
CA ASP A 118 -6.15 -20.30 1.14
C ASP A 118 -5.37 -19.37 2.09
N ARG A 119 -4.33 -18.69 1.59
CA ARG A 119 -3.51 -17.79 2.41
C ARG A 119 -4.29 -16.61 2.93
N CYS A 120 -5.14 -16.01 2.11
CA CYS A 120 -6.05 -14.95 2.51
C CYS A 120 -7.02 -15.41 3.61
N LYS A 121 -7.66 -16.56 3.45
CA LYS A 121 -8.56 -17.13 4.46
C LYS A 121 -7.86 -17.40 5.79
N ARG A 122 -6.64 -17.95 5.77
CA ARG A 122 -5.86 -18.18 7.00
C ARG A 122 -5.59 -16.88 7.76
N VAL A 123 -5.31 -15.78 7.06
CA VAL A 123 -5.12 -14.47 7.71
C VAL A 123 -6.41 -13.97 8.34
N LEU A 124 -7.55 -14.10 7.64
CA LEU A 124 -8.85 -13.67 8.16
C LEU A 124 -9.34 -14.53 9.34
N ALA A 125 -9.05 -15.83 9.33
CA ALA A 125 -9.45 -16.77 10.37
C ALA A 125 -8.51 -16.80 11.59
N ARG A 126 -7.36 -16.11 11.54
CA ARG A 126 -6.32 -16.19 12.56
C ARG A 126 -6.81 -15.68 13.92
N ASP A 127 -6.52 -16.44 14.97
CA ASP A 127 -6.66 -15.95 16.35
C ASP A 127 -5.64 -14.84 16.62
N PHE A 128 -6.13 -13.63 16.86
CA PHE A 128 -5.28 -12.50 17.20
C PHE A 128 -4.80 -12.62 18.65
N ASN A 129 -3.48 -12.63 18.82
CA ASN A 129 -2.81 -12.62 20.12
C ASN A 129 -1.90 -11.39 20.21
N GLU A 130 -2.29 -10.40 21.01
CA GLU A 130 -1.54 -9.14 21.22
C GLU A 130 -0.14 -9.35 21.79
N GLN A 131 0.12 -10.49 22.45
CA GLN A 131 1.44 -10.83 22.99
C GLN A 131 2.41 -11.29 21.90
N VAL A 132 1.88 -11.71 20.75
CA VAL A 132 2.66 -12.30 19.64
C VAL A 132 2.61 -11.40 18.40
N HIS A 133 1.53 -10.63 18.22
CA HIS A 133 1.27 -9.86 17.02
C HIS A 133 1.10 -8.38 17.31
N CYS A 134 1.71 -7.56 16.46
CA CYS A 134 1.43 -6.13 16.41
C CYS A 134 -0.03 -5.93 15.95
N PRO A 135 -0.89 -5.25 16.74
CA PRO A 135 -2.27 -4.95 16.34
C PRO A 135 -2.36 -4.19 15.01
N LEU A 136 -1.41 -3.29 14.77
CA LEU A 136 -1.37 -2.47 13.55
C LEU A 136 -1.12 -3.33 12.31
N ASP A 137 -0.14 -4.24 12.37
CA ASP A 137 0.20 -5.12 11.26
C ASP A 137 -0.94 -6.09 10.95
N ALA A 138 -1.61 -6.60 11.99
CA ALA A 138 -2.75 -7.50 11.84
C ALA A 138 -3.94 -6.80 11.17
N ALA A 139 -4.28 -5.58 11.59
CA ALA A 139 -5.32 -4.79 10.94
C ALA A 139 -4.96 -4.45 9.49
N GLN A 140 -3.71 -4.06 9.22
CA GLN A 140 -3.26 -3.78 7.86
C GLN A 140 -3.33 -5.00 6.95
N ALA A 141 -2.88 -6.16 7.44
CA ALA A 141 -2.97 -7.42 6.70
C ALA A 141 -4.43 -7.78 6.40
N THR A 142 -5.32 -7.59 7.37
CA THR A 142 -6.77 -7.84 7.21
C THR A 142 -7.41 -6.93 6.15
N ILE A 143 -7.08 -5.63 6.16
CA ILE A 143 -7.54 -4.67 5.14
C ILE A 143 -7.06 -5.10 3.75
N VAL A 144 -5.77 -5.41 3.62
CA VAL A 144 -5.18 -5.80 2.33
C VAL A 144 -5.81 -7.09 1.82
N VAL A 145 -5.91 -8.11 2.67
CA VAL A 145 -6.47 -9.43 2.30
C VAL A 145 -7.93 -9.34 1.91
N SER A 146 -8.75 -8.63 2.68
CA SER A 146 -10.18 -8.48 2.37
C SER A 146 -10.38 -7.76 1.03
N LYS A 147 -9.58 -6.73 0.72
CA LYS A 147 -9.58 -6.07 -0.59
C LYS A 147 -9.10 -6.99 -1.73
N LEU A 148 -8.06 -7.81 -1.49
CA LEU A 148 -7.56 -8.75 -2.50
C LEU A 148 -8.60 -9.82 -2.85
N LEU A 149 -9.26 -10.39 -1.84
CA LEU A 149 -10.37 -11.32 -2.04
C LEU A 149 -11.51 -10.65 -2.81
N ALA A 150 -11.92 -9.45 -2.39
CA ALA A 150 -12.99 -8.70 -3.05
C ALA A 150 -12.67 -8.25 -4.49
N ALA A 151 -11.39 -8.10 -4.85
CA ALA A 151 -10.99 -7.65 -6.18
C ALA A 151 -10.68 -8.78 -7.17
N GLN A 152 -10.27 -9.96 -6.70
CA GLN A 152 -9.79 -11.05 -7.57
C GLN A 152 -10.58 -12.35 -7.46
N LEU A 153 -11.42 -12.48 -6.43
CA LEU A 153 -12.12 -13.71 -6.06
C LEU A 153 -13.57 -13.41 -5.64
N ASP A 154 -14.17 -12.38 -6.22
CA ASP A 154 -15.51 -11.90 -5.89
C ASP A 154 -16.62 -12.86 -6.36
N GLU A 155 -16.36 -13.68 -7.37
CA GLU A 155 -17.27 -14.74 -7.82
C GLU A 155 -17.22 -16.00 -6.93
N ASP A 156 -16.21 -16.13 -6.06
CA ASP A 156 -16.08 -17.26 -5.15
C ASP A 156 -16.86 -17.00 -3.85
N SER A 157 -17.99 -17.68 -3.67
CA SER A 157 -18.86 -17.51 -2.50
C SER A 157 -18.11 -17.72 -1.18
N SER A 158 -17.14 -18.63 -1.17
CA SER A 158 -16.36 -18.95 0.02
C SER A 158 -15.35 -17.85 0.38
N ALA A 159 -14.97 -16.99 -0.58
CA ALA A 159 -14.18 -15.79 -0.32
C ALA A 159 -15.05 -14.71 0.36
N VAL A 160 -16.28 -14.52 -0.12
CA VAL A 160 -17.25 -13.57 0.46
C VAL A 160 -17.59 -13.96 1.90
N GLU A 161 -17.91 -15.23 2.13
CA GLU A 161 -18.20 -15.77 3.47
C GLU A 161 -17.05 -15.51 4.44
N ALA A 162 -15.80 -15.71 4.02
CA ALA A 162 -14.64 -15.45 4.87
C ALA A 162 -14.49 -13.96 5.24
N ILE A 163 -14.78 -13.04 4.31
CA ILE A 163 -14.76 -11.60 4.61
C ILE A 163 -15.91 -11.24 5.57
N VAL A 164 -17.10 -11.80 5.36
CA VAL A 164 -18.27 -11.59 6.22
C VAL A 164 -18.00 -12.06 7.64
N GLU A 165 -17.52 -13.29 7.81
CA GLU A 165 -17.18 -13.86 9.12
C GLU A 165 -16.12 -13.01 9.84
N ALA A 166 -15.09 -12.59 9.12
CA ALA A 166 -14.05 -11.72 9.68
C ALA A 166 -14.58 -10.31 10.03
N SER A 167 -15.62 -9.82 9.35
CA SER A 167 -16.21 -8.51 9.59
C SER A 167 -17.10 -8.47 10.84
N ASP A 168 -17.81 -9.56 11.12
CA ASP A 168 -18.63 -9.69 12.34
C ASP A 168 -17.79 -10.08 13.57
N SER A 169 -16.54 -10.51 13.36
CA SER A 169 -15.60 -10.81 14.44
C SER A 169 -15.08 -9.53 15.11
N LEU A 170 -15.28 -9.43 16.44
CA LEU A 170 -14.64 -8.41 17.30
C LEU A 170 -13.10 -8.35 17.11
N ARG A 171 -12.49 -9.41 16.56
CA ARG A 171 -11.05 -9.59 16.40
C ARG A 171 -10.44 -8.73 15.28
N SER A 172 -11.16 -8.48 14.19
CA SER A 172 -10.67 -7.63 13.10
C SER A 172 -10.88 -6.15 13.37
N GLN A 173 -11.61 -5.82 14.44
CA GLN A 173 -12.15 -4.49 14.69
C GLN A 173 -12.93 -3.94 13.49
N GLY A 174 -13.47 -4.78 12.60
CA GLY A 174 -14.13 -4.34 11.36
C GLY A 174 -13.16 -3.94 10.23
N ALA A 175 -11.86 -4.25 10.34
CA ALA A 175 -10.89 -4.04 9.25
C ALA A 175 -11.28 -4.77 7.95
N ALA A 176 -11.90 -5.95 8.05
CA ALA A 176 -12.37 -6.72 6.90
C ALA A 176 -13.54 -6.05 6.15
N LEU A 177 -14.27 -5.12 6.81
CA LEU A 177 -15.34 -4.33 6.18
C LEU A 177 -14.85 -3.53 4.99
N VAL A 178 -13.56 -3.19 4.94
CA VAL A 178 -12.97 -2.48 3.81
C VAL A 178 -13.13 -3.28 2.52
N GLY A 179 -12.92 -4.60 2.56
CA GLY A 179 -13.16 -5.48 1.41
C GLY A 179 -14.62 -5.47 0.97
N LEU A 180 -15.55 -5.64 1.92
CA LEU A 180 -16.99 -5.61 1.62
C LEU A 180 -17.43 -4.26 1.04
N ALA A 181 -17.08 -3.15 1.70
CA ALA A 181 -17.42 -1.80 1.27
C ALA A 181 -16.83 -1.45 -0.10
N SER A 182 -15.69 -2.07 -0.47
CA SER A 182 -15.06 -1.83 -1.76
C SER A 182 -15.76 -2.49 -2.95
N ARG A 183 -16.38 -3.66 -2.76
CA ARG A 183 -16.98 -4.44 -3.86
C ARG A 183 -18.50 -4.58 -3.77
N TRP A 184 -19.04 -4.71 -2.57
CA TRP A 184 -20.46 -4.88 -2.28
C TRP A 184 -20.94 -3.79 -1.31
N PRO A 185 -21.04 -2.54 -1.77
CA PRO A 185 -21.41 -1.41 -0.91
C PRO A 185 -22.77 -1.63 -0.23
N ASP A 186 -23.72 -2.28 -0.90
CA ASP A 186 -25.08 -2.49 -0.42
C ASP A 186 -25.24 -3.74 0.46
N HIS A 187 -24.15 -4.42 0.79
CA HIS A 187 -24.20 -5.58 1.68
C HIS A 187 -24.74 -5.16 3.05
N GLY A 188 -25.63 -5.98 3.64
CA GLY A 188 -26.37 -5.62 4.87
C GLY A 188 -25.48 -5.22 6.05
N ILE A 189 -24.29 -5.82 6.17
CA ILE A 189 -23.29 -5.43 7.18
C ILE A 189 -22.78 -4.00 6.93
N VAL A 190 -22.44 -3.65 5.69
CA VAL A 190 -21.93 -2.29 5.36
C VAL A 190 -23.00 -1.24 5.68
N VAL A 191 -24.25 -1.50 5.30
CA VAL A 191 -25.40 -0.62 5.60
C VAL A 191 -25.63 -0.47 7.11
N ARG A 192 -25.54 -1.59 7.86
CA ARG A 192 -25.65 -1.61 9.33
C ARG A 192 -24.56 -0.75 9.99
N GLU A 193 -23.30 -0.98 9.63
CA GLU A 193 -22.17 -0.26 10.22
C GLU A 193 -22.15 1.23 9.81
N TYR A 194 -22.57 1.57 8.60
CA TYR A 194 -22.76 2.96 8.18
C TYR A 194 -23.86 3.66 9.00
N SER A 195 -25.00 3.01 9.22
CA SER A 195 -26.07 3.55 10.08
C SER A 195 -25.56 3.79 11.51
N GLY A 196 -24.85 2.82 12.09
CA GLY A 196 -24.23 2.95 13.41
C GLY A 196 -23.20 4.09 13.49
N LEU A 197 -22.44 4.33 12.42
CA LEU A 197 -21.51 5.45 12.32
C LEU A 197 -22.25 6.80 12.40
N LEU A 198 -23.39 6.95 11.73
CA LEU A 198 -24.19 8.19 11.76
C LEU A 198 -24.83 8.46 13.13
N GLU A 199 -25.24 7.41 13.83
CA GLU A 199 -25.82 7.50 15.18
C GLU A 199 -24.79 7.83 16.27
N GLY A 200 -23.52 7.97 15.92
CA GLY A 200 -22.43 8.16 16.90
C GLY A 200 -22.19 6.90 17.75
N ARG A 201 -22.67 5.74 17.28
CA ARG A 201 -22.46 4.42 17.86
C ARG A 201 -21.60 3.55 16.92
N PRO A 202 -20.42 4.02 16.49
CA PRO A 202 -19.54 3.13 15.75
C PRO A 202 -19.28 1.89 16.61
N GLY A 203 -19.30 0.70 15.99
CA GLY A 203 -18.91 -0.53 16.66
C GLY A 203 -17.57 -0.31 17.40
N PRO A 204 -17.45 -0.76 18.66
CA PRO A 204 -16.22 -0.57 19.42
C PRO A 204 -15.03 -1.15 18.63
N GLY A 205 -14.01 -0.32 18.40
CA GLY A 205 -12.76 -0.74 17.78
C GLY A 205 -12.54 -0.34 16.32
N LEU A 206 -13.56 0.11 15.56
CA LEU A 206 -13.41 0.41 14.12
C LEU A 206 -12.16 1.25 13.78
N PRO A 207 -11.19 0.72 13.00
CA PRO A 207 -10.03 1.48 12.58
C PRO A 207 -10.45 2.76 11.85
N VAL A 208 -9.70 3.84 12.06
CA VAL A 208 -10.01 5.16 11.48
C VAL A 208 -10.11 5.08 9.96
N CYS A 209 -9.32 4.23 9.31
CA CYS A 209 -9.34 4.01 7.87
C CYS A 209 -10.65 3.39 7.33
N VAL A 210 -11.45 2.71 8.17
CA VAL A 210 -12.72 2.07 7.74
C VAL A 210 -13.80 3.11 7.50
N ARG A 211 -13.77 4.23 8.24
CA ARG A 211 -14.78 5.30 8.12
C ARG A 211 -14.86 5.88 6.70
N PRO A 212 -13.75 6.28 6.04
CA PRO A 212 -13.79 6.67 4.63
C PRO A 212 -14.45 5.63 3.73
N TRP A 213 -14.25 4.33 3.96
CA TRP A 213 -14.87 3.26 3.17
C TRP A 213 -16.38 3.17 3.37
N LEU A 214 -16.86 3.21 4.62
CA LEU A 214 -18.31 3.22 4.90
C LEU A 214 -18.99 4.45 4.30
N LEU A 215 -18.39 5.64 4.49
CA LEU A 215 -18.89 6.89 3.94
C LEU A 215 -18.86 6.87 2.41
N SER A 216 -17.80 6.36 1.80
CA SER A 216 -17.71 6.23 0.34
C SER A 216 -18.65 5.18 -0.22
N ALA A 217 -18.98 4.13 0.54
CA ALA A 217 -19.90 3.08 0.10
C ALA A 217 -21.37 3.54 0.16
N GLN A 218 -21.79 4.15 1.26
CA GLN A 218 -23.21 4.40 1.58
C GLN A 218 -23.55 5.88 1.83
N GLY A 219 -22.54 6.74 1.93
CA GLY A 219 -22.71 8.16 2.23
C GLY A 219 -23.33 8.96 1.08
N THR A 220 -23.99 10.05 1.46
CA THR A 220 -24.35 11.10 0.51
C THR A 220 -23.10 11.82 0.02
N ARG A 221 -23.21 12.56 -1.09
CA ARG A 221 -22.13 13.41 -1.64
C ARG A 221 -21.51 14.30 -0.56
N GLU A 222 -22.34 14.92 0.28
CA GLU A 222 -21.93 15.82 1.36
C GLU A 222 -21.15 15.08 2.45
N HIS A 223 -21.55 13.86 2.80
CA HIS A 223 -20.84 13.03 3.77
C HIS A 223 -19.43 12.70 3.28
N VAL A 224 -19.28 12.30 2.01
CA VAL A 224 -17.98 11.93 1.43
C VAL A 224 -17.09 13.17 1.28
N VAL A 225 -17.62 14.28 0.76
CA VAL A 225 -16.91 15.57 0.64
C VAL A 225 -16.39 16.05 2.00
N ARG A 226 -17.23 15.97 3.05
CA ARG A 226 -16.83 16.33 4.41
C ARG A 226 -15.74 15.42 4.94
N ALA A 227 -15.85 14.11 4.72
CA ALA A 227 -14.85 13.13 5.13
C ALA A 227 -13.50 13.38 4.45
N PHE A 228 -13.53 13.67 3.15
CA PHE A 228 -12.35 14.03 2.37
C PHE A 228 -11.67 15.28 2.94
N ALA A 229 -12.44 16.36 3.14
CA ALA A 229 -11.93 17.61 3.71
C ALA A 229 -11.30 17.40 5.11
N GLN A 230 -11.95 16.62 5.98
CA GLN A 230 -11.42 16.28 7.30
C GLN A 230 -10.12 15.46 7.20
N PHE A 231 -10.06 14.49 6.31
CA PHE A 231 -8.88 13.63 6.12
C PHE A 231 -7.66 14.42 5.67
N VAL A 232 -7.82 15.37 4.74
CA VAL A 232 -6.69 16.11 4.16
C VAL A 232 -6.22 17.27 5.03
N THR A 233 -7.09 17.82 5.88
CA THR A 233 -6.79 18.97 6.76
C THR A 233 -6.36 18.59 8.17
N ARG A 234 -6.44 17.31 8.53
CA ARG A 234 -6.04 16.86 9.88
C ARG A 234 -4.59 17.21 10.21
N ARG A 235 -4.40 17.70 11.44
CA ARG A 235 -3.10 18.14 11.96
C ARG A 235 -2.16 16.98 12.29
N ALA A 236 -2.69 15.88 12.79
CA ALA A 236 -1.92 14.69 13.15
C ALA A 236 -2.37 13.50 12.30
N SER A 237 -1.41 12.64 11.95
CA SER A 237 -1.69 11.32 11.40
C SER A 237 -1.55 10.27 12.50
N SER A 238 -2.52 9.39 12.57
CA SER A 238 -2.49 8.15 13.35
C SER A 238 -1.85 7.04 12.52
N PRO A 239 -1.07 6.12 13.12
CA PRO A 239 -0.64 4.91 12.43
C PRO A 239 -1.84 4.09 11.91
N TRP A 240 -2.99 4.18 12.57
CA TRP A 240 -4.26 3.52 12.21
C TRP A 240 -5.02 4.18 11.07
N ASP A 241 -4.49 5.28 10.51
CA ASP A 241 -5.11 5.97 9.39
C ASP A 241 -5.02 5.20 8.08
N PHE A 242 -4.05 4.28 7.98
CA PHE A 242 -3.65 3.58 6.76
C PHE A 242 -3.88 4.42 5.51
N PRO A 243 -3.13 5.54 5.35
CA PRO A 243 -3.53 6.60 4.45
C PRO A 243 -3.83 6.09 3.04
N LYS A 244 -2.94 5.28 2.46
CA LYS A 244 -3.14 4.65 1.15
C LYS A 244 -4.49 3.91 1.02
N ASP A 245 -4.91 3.20 2.05
CA ASP A 245 -6.19 2.49 2.06
C ASP A 245 -7.38 3.43 2.22
N ALA A 246 -7.28 4.44 3.08
CA ALA A 246 -8.29 5.48 3.22
C ALA A 246 -8.49 6.27 1.91
N LEU A 247 -7.42 6.51 1.15
CA LEU A 247 -7.50 7.12 -0.18
C LEU A 247 -8.25 6.26 -1.19
N GLY A 248 -8.01 4.94 -1.13
CA GLY A 248 -8.68 3.98 -2.00
C GLY A 248 -10.20 4.07 -1.91
N ALA A 249 -10.74 4.47 -0.74
CA ALA A 249 -12.18 4.67 -0.58
C ALA A 249 -12.73 5.78 -1.50
N PHE A 250 -12.05 6.93 -1.55
CA PHE A 250 -12.46 8.05 -2.40
C PHE A 250 -12.27 7.73 -3.88
N GLY A 251 -11.21 7.00 -4.22
CA GLY A 251 -11.02 6.48 -5.59
C GLY A 251 -12.14 5.53 -6.00
N ALA A 252 -12.50 4.57 -5.14
CA ALA A 252 -13.59 3.63 -5.40
C ALA A 252 -14.96 4.33 -5.56
N ARG A 253 -15.22 5.41 -4.80
CA ARG A 253 -16.41 6.23 -5.01
C ARG A 253 -16.40 6.92 -6.38
N LEU A 254 -15.27 7.52 -6.78
CA LEU A 254 -15.13 8.15 -8.09
C LEU A 254 -15.34 7.15 -9.24
N GLU A 255 -14.82 5.93 -9.11
CA GLU A 255 -15.00 4.88 -10.12
C GLU A 255 -16.47 4.46 -10.26
N ARG A 256 -17.22 4.44 -9.16
CA ARG A 256 -18.63 4.02 -9.15
C ARG A 256 -19.59 5.14 -9.56
N GLU A 257 -19.28 6.38 -9.18
CA GLU A 257 -20.15 7.56 -9.36
C GLU A 257 -19.34 8.75 -9.90
N PRO A 258 -19.18 8.85 -11.23
CA PRO A 258 -18.41 9.91 -11.87
C PRO A 258 -18.91 11.33 -11.53
N GLU A 259 -20.18 11.50 -11.19
CA GLU A 259 -20.75 12.80 -10.76
C GLU A 259 -20.12 13.31 -9.45
N PHE A 260 -19.43 12.45 -8.70
CA PHE A 260 -18.64 12.85 -7.54
C PHE A 260 -17.40 13.67 -7.92
N GLU A 261 -16.95 13.63 -9.18
CA GLU A 261 -15.88 14.49 -9.69
C GLU A 261 -16.23 15.97 -9.55
N GLU A 262 -17.46 16.35 -9.92
CA GLU A 262 -17.98 17.71 -9.77
C GLU A 262 -17.98 18.15 -8.30
N ALA A 263 -18.34 17.24 -7.38
CA ALA A 263 -18.34 17.51 -5.94
C ALA A 263 -16.95 17.89 -5.41
N LEU A 264 -15.93 17.14 -5.85
CA LEU A 264 -14.55 17.41 -5.46
C LEU A 264 -14.00 18.67 -6.15
N ALA A 265 -14.41 18.93 -7.39
CA ALA A 265 -14.06 20.14 -8.13
C ALA A 265 -14.64 21.39 -7.44
N GLU A 266 -15.94 21.40 -7.14
CA GLU A 266 -16.61 22.45 -6.37
C GLU A 266 -15.93 22.67 -5.02
N LEU A 267 -15.68 21.59 -4.27
CA LEU A 267 -14.96 21.67 -2.99
C LEU A 267 -13.59 22.35 -3.13
N ALA A 268 -12.86 22.05 -4.21
CA ALA A 268 -11.55 22.63 -4.49
C ALA A 268 -11.62 24.11 -4.92
N LEU A 269 -12.72 24.55 -5.50
CA LEU A 269 -12.93 25.95 -5.90
C LEU A 269 -13.45 26.81 -4.73
N GLU A 270 -14.38 26.28 -3.94
CA GLU A 270 -15.04 27.02 -2.86
C GLU A 270 -14.17 27.21 -1.61
N ARG A 271 -13.20 26.32 -1.36
CA ARG A 271 -12.39 26.35 -0.14
C ARG A 271 -10.98 26.87 -0.44
N ASP A 272 -10.57 27.94 0.25
CA ASP A 272 -9.19 28.44 0.15
C ASP A 272 -8.17 27.57 0.91
N GLU A 273 -8.57 26.50 1.61
CA GLU A 273 -7.64 25.63 2.35
C GLU A 273 -6.70 24.88 1.39
N PRO A 274 -5.35 25.02 1.49
CA PRO A 274 -4.45 24.54 0.44
C PRO A 274 -4.39 23.00 0.40
N SER A 275 -4.56 22.33 1.55
CA SER A 275 -4.63 20.87 1.61
C SER A 275 -5.87 20.33 0.89
N ILE A 276 -7.03 20.99 1.01
CA ILE A 276 -8.25 20.60 0.29
C ILE A 276 -8.05 20.77 -1.21
N ARG A 277 -7.63 21.96 -1.62
CA ARG A 277 -7.36 22.31 -3.03
C ARG A 277 -6.41 21.34 -3.70
N ALA A 278 -5.21 21.18 -3.15
CA ALA A 278 -4.18 20.33 -3.74
C ALA A 278 -4.56 18.85 -3.71
N SER A 279 -5.16 18.36 -2.62
CA SER A 279 -5.57 16.96 -2.54
C SER A 279 -6.68 16.62 -3.53
N ALA A 280 -7.71 17.46 -3.65
CA ALA A 280 -8.82 17.22 -4.57
C ALA A 280 -8.32 17.18 -6.02
N VAL A 281 -7.54 18.18 -6.42
CA VAL A 281 -6.92 18.24 -7.76
C VAL A 281 -6.02 17.04 -8.03
N ARG A 282 -5.19 16.63 -7.07
CA ARG A 282 -4.32 15.46 -7.19
C ARG A 282 -5.09 14.16 -7.37
N LEU A 283 -6.18 13.99 -6.61
CA LEU A 283 -7.04 12.81 -6.72
C LEU A 283 -7.71 12.78 -8.09
N LEU A 284 -8.38 13.86 -8.50
CA LEU A 284 -9.03 13.97 -9.81
C LEU A 284 -8.05 13.72 -10.97
N ALA A 285 -6.86 14.34 -10.93
CA ALA A 285 -5.84 14.15 -11.97
C ALA A 285 -5.34 12.69 -12.05
N SER A 286 -5.33 11.95 -10.93
CA SER A 286 -4.91 10.55 -10.91
C SER A 286 -5.92 9.59 -11.55
N MET A 287 -7.22 9.91 -11.46
CA MET A 287 -8.36 9.08 -11.91
C MET A 287 -8.75 9.30 -13.39
N SER A 288 -8.00 10.12 -14.13
CA SER A 288 -8.25 10.51 -15.54
C SER A 288 -9.15 11.72 -15.74
N ALA A 289 -8.58 12.93 -15.68
CA ALA A 289 -9.39 14.11 -15.94
C ALA A 289 -8.59 15.25 -16.55
N THR A 290 -8.96 15.62 -17.77
CA THR A 290 -8.81 16.99 -18.25
C THR A 290 -9.28 17.98 -17.17
N GLN A 291 -10.39 17.71 -16.48
CA GLN A 291 -10.88 18.54 -15.36
C GLN A 291 -9.85 18.70 -14.22
N GLY A 292 -9.18 17.63 -13.80
CA GLY A 292 -8.11 17.70 -12.80
C GLY A 292 -6.92 18.52 -13.29
N GLN A 293 -6.56 18.41 -14.57
CA GLN A 293 -5.49 19.21 -15.18
C GLN A 293 -5.88 20.69 -15.37
N ASP A 294 -7.14 20.96 -15.73
CA ASP A 294 -7.67 22.30 -15.93
C ASP A 294 -7.76 23.05 -14.61
N LEU A 295 -8.29 22.39 -13.57
CA LEU A 295 -8.24 22.91 -12.20
C LEU A 295 -6.80 23.10 -11.72
N ALA A 296 -5.89 22.18 -12.03
CA ALA A 296 -4.48 22.35 -11.66
C ALA A 296 -3.85 23.58 -12.32
N ARG A 297 -4.22 23.89 -13.57
CA ARG A 297 -3.75 25.07 -14.30
C ARG A 297 -4.28 26.36 -13.67
N GLU A 298 -5.60 26.45 -13.49
CA GLU A 298 -6.26 27.60 -12.86
C GLU A 298 -5.69 27.87 -11.45
N GLN A 299 -5.55 26.82 -10.65
CA GLN A 299 -5.06 26.94 -9.29
C GLN A 299 -3.57 27.26 -9.21
N LEU A 300 -2.77 26.79 -10.16
CA LEU A 300 -1.35 27.14 -10.25
C LEU A 300 -1.17 28.61 -10.62
N ASP A 301 -1.90 29.11 -11.62
CA ASP A 301 -1.88 30.52 -12.01
C ASP A 301 -2.28 31.41 -10.82
N ALA A 302 -3.31 31.02 -10.07
CA ALA A 302 -3.72 31.73 -8.87
C ALA A 302 -2.68 31.70 -7.73
N GLU A 303 -1.90 30.62 -7.60
CA GLU A 303 -0.82 30.55 -6.61
C GLU A 303 0.44 31.32 -7.05
N ASP A 304 0.75 31.37 -8.35
CA ASP A 304 1.89 32.11 -8.90
C ASP A 304 1.66 33.63 -8.87
N GLN A 305 0.40 34.09 -8.95
CA GLN A 305 0.04 35.51 -8.82
C GLN A 305 0.00 36.01 -7.37
N ARG A 306 0.12 35.13 -6.36
CA ARG A 306 0.06 35.53 -4.95
C ARG A 306 1.37 36.15 -4.48
N SER A 307 1.29 37.31 -3.83
CA SER A 307 2.41 37.96 -3.14
C SER A 307 2.70 37.38 -1.74
N ARG A 308 2.07 36.25 -1.37
CA ARG A 308 2.14 35.65 -0.02
C ARG A 308 3.21 34.55 0.07
N PRO A 309 3.60 34.14 1.29
CA PRO A 309 4.53 33.02 1.47
C PRO A 309 4.02 31.72 0.82
N PRO A 310 4.94 30.82 0.42
CA PRO A 310 4.57 29.52 -0.16
C PRO A 310 3.65 28.73 0.78
N ARG A 311 2.58 28.16 0.21
CA ARG A 311 1.63 27.34 0.97
C ARG A 311 2.00 25.87 0.89
N PHE A 312 1.84 25.20 2.02
CA PHE A 312 2.02 23.76 2.14
C PHE A 312 0.67 23.07 2.19
N ALA A 313 0.61 21.89 1.58
CA ALA A 313 -0.58 21.08 1.48
C ALA A 313 -0.20 19.62 1.74
N ARG A 314 -1.13 18.88 2.33
CA ARG A 314 -1.03 17.42 2.35
C ARG A 314 -1.25 16.90 0.93
N ASP A 315 -0.32 16.10 0.42
CA ASP A 315 -0.49 15.33 -0.80
C ASP A 315 -1.36 14.13 -0.49
N ILE A 316 -2.53 14.06 -1.12
CA ILE A 316 -3.46 12.95 -0.94
C ILE A 316 -2.75 11.61 -1.17
N LEU A 317 -2.05 11.44 -2.30
CA LEU A 317 -1.50 10.15 -2.76
C LEU A 317 -0.34 9.61 -1.92
N SER A 318 0.48 10.51 -1.35
CA SER A 318 1.62 10.12 -0.52
C SER A 318 1.42 10.35 0.97
N ASN A 319 0.34 11.03 1.36
CA ASN A 319 0.06 11.52 2.72
C ASN A 319 1.18 12.40 3.32
N ARG A 320 2.06 12.98 2.49
CA ARG A 320 3.15 13.85 2.92
C ARG A 320 2.77 15.32 2.77
N ILE A 321 3.29 16.18 3.64
CA ILE A 321 3.15 17.64 3.49
C ILE A 321 4.20 18.14 2.50
N ARG A 322 3.75 18.82 1.45
CA ARG A 322 4.58 19.33 0.35
C ARG A 322 4.10 20.71 -0.08
N LEU A 323 4.86 21.40 -0.93
CA LEU A 323 4.42 22.68 -1.49
C LEU A 323 3.20 22.47 -2.39
N ALA A 324 2.14 23.25 -2.19
CA ALA A 324 0.89 23.12 -2.95
C ALA A 324 1.13 23.26 -4.46
N ARG A 325 1.96 24.22 -4.88
CA ARG A 325 2.36 24.41 -6.29
C ARG A 325 3.02 23.19 -6.92
N ASP A 326 3.80 22.43 -6.15
CA ASP A 326 4.49 21.25 -6.68
C ASP A 326 3.49 20.11 -6.92
N LEU A 327 2.47 20.01 -6.07
CA LEU A 327 1.36 19.09 -6.26
C LEU A 327 0.54 19.45 -7.52
N MET A 328 0.25 20.73 -7.76
CA MET A 328 -0.43 21.14 -9.00
C MET A 328 0.40 20.83 -10.25
N ARG A 329 1.71 21.07 -10.21
CA ARG A 329 2.61 20.69 -11.31
C ARG A 329 2.67 19.19 -11.55
N GLU A 330 2.60 18.39 -10.50
CA GLU A 330 2.51 16.94 -10.63
C GLU A 330 1.15 16.48 -11.19
N ALA A 331 0.05 17.13 -10.81
CA ALA A 331 -1.26 16.88 -11.40
C ALA A 331 -1.28 17.18 -12.90
N LEU A 332 -0.65 18.27 -13.36
CA LEU A 332 -0.50 18.59 -14.79
C LEU A 332 0.35 17.56 -15.56
N ARG A 333 1.27 16.88 -14.88
CA ARG A 333 2.12 15.83 -15.48
C ARG A 333 1.48 14.44 -15.43
N ALA A 334 0.42 14.26 -14.64
CA ALA A 334 -0.30 13.01 -14.57
C ALA A 334 -1.04 12.79 -15.90
N SER A 335 -0.51 11.91 -16.75
CA SER A 335 -1.21 11.43 -17.94
C SER A 335 -2.29 10.45 -17.47
N GLY A 336 -3.55 10.65 -17.89
CA GLY A 336 -4.69 9.84 -17.45
C GLY A 336 -4.41 8.33 -17.51
N GLY A 337 -4.66 7.64 -16.39
CA GLY A 337 -4.46 6.19 -16.27
C GLY A 337 -3.49 5.74 -15.17
N GLN A 338 -3.26 6.52 -14.11
CA GLN A 338 -2.32 6.13 -13.05
C GLN A 338 -2.93 5.28 -11.92
N VAL A 339 -4.25 5.16 -11.80
CA VAL A 339 -4.85 4.48 -10.63
C VAL A 339 -4.68 2.97 -10.68
N GLY A 340 -4.66 2.36 -11.87
CA GLY A 340 -4.20 0.97 -12.05
C GLY A 340 -2.69 0.78 -11.79
N ARG A 341 -1.88 1.84 -11.87
CA ARG A 341 -0.42 1.79 -11.70
C ARG A 341 0.09 2.25 -10.34
N ILE A 342 -0.73 2.83 -9.46
CA ILE A 342 -0.30 3.17 -8.10
C ILE A 342 -0.13 1.90 -7.24
N GLN A 343 -0.75 0.78 -7.62
CA GLN A 343 -0.38 -0.55 -7.12
C GLN A 343 0.91 -1.11 -7.76
N GLU A 344 1.37 -0.59 -8.91
CA GLU A 344 2.46 -1.18 -9.69
C GLU A 344 3.77 -0.37 -9.78
N THR A 345 3.79 0.94 -9.49
CA THR A 345 4.93 1.80 -9.90
C THR A 345 5.83 2.35 -8.78
N CYS A 346 5.67 1.95 -7.52
CA CYS A 346 6.76 2.08 -6.54
C CYS A 346 7.80 0.95 -6.72
N GLY A 347 8.45 0.94 -7.89
CA GLY A 347 9.49 -0.03 -8.23
C GLY A 347 9.96 0.02 -9.68
N ALA A 348 9.93 1.18 -10.35
CA ALA A 348 10.66 1.38 -11.59
C ALA A 348 10.76 2.87 -11.93
N ARG A 349 11.78 3.57 -11.42
CA ARG A 349 12.26 4.76 -12.12
C ARG A 349 13.09 4.28 -13.30
N VAL A 350 12.46 4.24 -14.47
CA VAL A 350 13.17 4.06 -15.75
C VAL A 350 14.09 5.27 -15.94
N MET A 351 15.37 5.10 -15.62
CA MET A 351 16.42 5.98 -16.14
C MET A 351 16.55 5.69 -17.64
N ARG A 352 16.14 6.65 -18.47
CA ARG A 352 16.45 6.63 -19.91
C ARG A 352 17.98 6.61 -20.06
N PRO A 353 18.54 5.79 -20.98
CA PRO A 353 19.97 5.83 -21.26
C PRO A 353 20.32 7.18 -21.91
N LEU A 354 21.33 7.84 -21.35
CA LEU A 354 22.03 8.94 -22.02
C LEU A 354 22.65 8.40 -23.31
N ALA A 355 21.99 8.66 -24.43
CA ALA A 355 22.56 8.47 -25.75
C ALA A 355 23.79 9.39 -25.88
N ARG A 356 24.99 8.83 -25.75
CA ARG A 356 26.21 9.44 -26.29
C ARG A 356 26.21 9.19 -27.79
N ASN A 357 25.95 10.23 -28.57
CA ASN A 357 26.27 10.24 -29.99
C ASN A 357 27.36 11.30 -30.26
N ARG A 358 28.55 10.78 -30.55
CA ARG A 358 29.68 11.22 -31.40
C ARG A 358 29.94 12.73 -31.65
N GLY A 359 31.21 13.10 -31.56
CA GLY A 359 31.76 14.16 -32.40
C GLY A 359 33.08 14.79 -31.94
N ARG A 360 34.21 14.07 -32.03
CA ARG A 360 35.46 14.44 -32.73
C ARG A 360 36.54 13.41 -32.49
#